data_AF-A0A9D7TS91-F1
#
_entry.id   AF-A0A9D7TS91-F1
#
_cell.length_a   1.000
_cell.length_b   1.000
_cell.length_c   1.000
_cell.angle_alpha   90.00
_cell.angle_beta   90.00
_cell.angle_gamma   90.00
#
_symmetry.space_group_name_H-M   'P 1'
#
loop_
_entity.id
_entity.type
_entity.pdbx_description
1 polymer ?
#
loop_
_entity_poly.entity_id
_entity_poly.type
_entity_poly.pdbx_seq_one_letter_code
_entity_poly.pdbx_strand_id
1 'polypeptide(L)'
;MPSKTILSNITLATGIPFSFTESLLNHLKEDSKSKGAINILVHDPSCGIKSQKKFSIKSFIGSTPTLFNANKTTNIIYEVSSNTTDLPMPPNLVTQINAINSNHKYIDRINTIKKEGFNITFKKFEDQTFLLNLELIDSKLPEIIAFAVLEKYTNRISKIQDVIENLTAKNPLGYNLSLGHNFYEYRIINFLVETSLGMTSASVWNGIHDATGGIIIVKDNSEVLCYHLIEFNKFKAYLKKSAKLDNPSGGRMGYGELFEENGKTLIKLNFQVKA
;
A
#
# COMPACT_ATOMS: atom_id res chain seq x y z
N MET A 1 -21.16 -10.79 -18.79
CA MET A 1 -20.77 -12.21 -18.95
C MET A 1 -19.67 -12.71 -18.00
N PRO A 2 -18.70 -11.93 -17.48
CA PRO A 2 -17.69 -12.46 -16.54
C PRO A 2 -18.23 -12.71 -15.10
N SER A 3 -19.42 -12.18 -14.75
CA SER A 3 -19.97 -12.34 -13.40
C SER A 3 -20.41 -13.77 -13.10
N LYS A 4 -21.10 -14.48 -14.02
CA LYS A 4 -21.59 -15.85 -13.74
C LYS A 4 -20.48 -16.87 -13.51
N THR A 5 -19.36 -16.75 -14.21
CA THR A 5 -18.21 -17.66 -14.07
C THR A 5 -17.41 -17.42 -12.78
N ILE A 6 -17.28 -16.16 -12.35
CA ILE A 6 -16.68 -15.83 -11.05
C ILE A 6 -17.58 -16.36 -9.91
N LEU A 7 -18.89 -16.27 -10.08
CA LEU A 7 -19.89 -16.71 -9.12
C LEU A 7 -19.91 -18.23 -8.92
N SER A 8 -19.80 -19.02 -9.99
CA SER A 8 -19.67 -20.48 -9.90
C SER A 8 -18.35 -20.95 -9.28
N ASN A 9 -17.31 -20.12 -9.33
CA ASN A 9 -16.00 -20.47 -8.76
C ASN A 9 -15.91 -20.11 -7.27
N ILE A 10 -16.68 -19.12 -6.80
CA ILE A 10 -16.79 -18.78 -5.37
C ILE A 10 -17.40 -19.95 -4.56
N THR A 11 -18.37 -20.67 -5.11
CA THR A 11 -19.00 -21.83 -4.45
C THR A 11 -18.07 -23.06 -4.39
N LEU A 12 -17.04 -23.12 -5.26
CA LEU A 12 -16.10 -24.23 -5.40
C LEU A 12 -14.73 -23.95 -4.75
N ALA A 13 -14.52 -22.77 -4.16
CA ALA A 13 -13.24 -22.42 -3.56
C ALA A 13 -12.89 -23.36 -2.39
N THR A 14 -11.69 -23.90 -2.38
CA THR A 14 -11.22 -24.79 -1.30
C THR A 14 -10.85 -23.95 -0.07
N GLY A 15 -11.48 -24.23 1.08
CA GLY A 15 -11.25 -23.52 2.36
C GLY A 15 -12.50 -22.92 3.01
N ILE A 16 -13.69 -23.12 2.45
CA ILE A 16 -14.92 -22.53 2.98
C ILE A 16 -15.54 -23.46 4.04
N PRO A 17 -15.76 -23.01 5.28
CA PRO A 17 -16.54 -23.78 6.27
C PRO A 17 -18.06 -23.73 6.03
N PHE A 18 -18.52 -23.02 4.99
CA PHE A 18 -19.93 -22.76 4.70
C PHE A 18 -20.22 -22.90 3.20
N SER A 19 -21.34 -23.53 2.86
CA SER A 19 -21.81 -23.61 1.47
C SER A 19 -22.45 -22.29 1.05
N PHE A 20 -21.94 -21.63 0.01
CA PHE A 20 -22.71 -20.59 -0.69
C PHE A 20 -23.83 -21.29 -1.49
N THR A 21 -25.10 -21.00 -1.20
CA THR A 21 -26.22 -21.58 -1.95
C THR A 21 -26.47 -20.80 -3.25
N GLU A 22 -26.88 -21.48 -4.32
CA GLU A 22 -27.18 -20.85 -5.62
C GLU A 22 -28.21 -19.71 -5.53
N SER A 23 -29.14 -19.76 -4.58
CA SER A 23 -30.16 -18.70 -4.37
C SER A 23 -29.56 -17.36 -3.95
N LEU A 24 -28.35 -17.36 -3.38
CA LEU A 24 -27.66 -16.19 -2.86
C LEU A 24 -27.06 -15.31 -3.97
N LEU A 25 -26.72 -15.94 -5.10
CA LEU A 25 -26.07 -15.31 -6.25
C LEU A 25 -27.04 -14.41 -7.05
N ASN A 26 -28.34 -14.63 -6.92
CA ASN A 26 -29.39 -13.86 -7.60
C ASN A 26 -29.68 -12.48 -6.96
N HIS A 27 -29.10 -12.19 -5.80
CA HIS A 27 -29.33 -10.94 -5.05
C HIS A 27 -28.07 -10.09 -4.84
N LEU A 28 -27.04 -10.29 -5.65
CA LEU A 28 -25.88 -9.39 -5.69
C LEU A 28 -26.27 -8.07 -6.33
N LYS A 29 -26.71 -7.12 -5.50
CA LYS A 29 -26.77 -5.70 -5.89
C LYS A 29 -25.38 -5.11 -5.73
N GLU A 30 -24.76 -4.79 -6.86
CA GLU A 30 -23.62 -3.89 -6.90
C GLU A 30 -24.14 -2.50 -6.50
N ASP A 31 -23.80 -2.04 -5.30
CA ASP A 31 -24.16 -0.71 -4.87
C ASP A 31 -23.30 0.25 -5.69
N SER A 32 -23.90 1.02 -6.59
CA SER A 32 -23.22 1.82 -7.62
C SER A 32 -22.23 2.87 -7.07
N LYS A 33 -22.21 3.05 -5.75
CA LYS A 33 -21.28 3.92 -5.02
C LYS A 33 -20.04 3.20 -4.45
N SER A 34 -20.05 1.87 -4.24
CA SER A 34 -18.91 1.14 -3.67
C SER A 34 -18.20 0.30 -4.75
N LYS A 35 -17.20 0.88 -5.41
CA LYS A 35 -16.34 0.13 -6.34
C LYS A 35 -15.61 -0.99 -5.58
N GLY A 36 -15.84 -2.25 -5.95
CA GLY A 36 -15.02 -3.39 -5.53
C GLY A 36 -15.43 -4.09 -4.24
N ALA A 37 -16.69 -3.99 -3.79
CA ALA A 37 -17.20 -4.77 -2.66
C ALA A 37 -18.52 -5.48 -3.01
N ILE A 38 -18.75 -6.65 -2.41
CA ILE A 38 -20.01 -7.40 -2.53
C ILE A 38 -20.58 -7.75 -1.15
N ASN A 39 -21.90 -7.69 -1.02
CA ASN A 39 -22.61 -8.16 0.16
C ASN A 39 -22.99 -9.63 -0.03
N ILE A 40 -22.57 -10.48 0.88
CA ILE A 40 -22.84 -11.92 0.87
C ILE A 40 -23.57 -12.29 2.16
N LEU A 41 -24.72 -12.91 2.03
CA LEU A 41 -25.44 -13.52 3.14
C LEU A 41 -24.80 -14.87 3.51
N VAL A 42 -24.11 -14.93 4.64
CA VAL A 42 -23.51 -16.15 5.15
C VAL A 42 -24.52 -16.87 6.03
N HIS A 43 -24.77 -18.14 5.74
CA HIS A 43 -25.59 -19.02 6.55
C HIS A 43 -24.69 -20.04 7.25
N ASP A 44 -24.69 -20.02 8.58
CA ASP A 44 -24.04 -21.04 9.40
C ASP A 44 -25.06 -22.15 9.73
N PRO A 45 -24.95 -23.34 9.11
CA PRO A 45 -25.89 -24.43 9.34
C PRO A 45 -25.72 -25.08 10.72
N SER A 46 -24.60 -24.85 11.41
CA SER A 46 -24.32 -25.44 12.74
C SER A 46 -25.07 -24.70 13.84
N CYS A 47 -25.28 -23.39 13.68
CA CYS A 47 -25.98 -22.56 14.65
C CYS A 47 -27.24 -21.85 14.11
N GLY A 48 -27.57 -22.01 12.81
CA GLY A 48 -28.72 -21.40 12.15
C GLY A 48 -28.60 -19.88 11.94
N ILE A 49 -27.44 -19.29 12.22
CA ILE A 49 -27.22 -17.84 12.12
C ILE A 49 -27.11 -17.44 10.65
N LYS A 50 -27.88 -16.43 10.27
CA LYS A 50 -27.75 -15.73 8.99
C LYS A 50 -27.13 -14.37 9.26
N SER A 51 -26.01 -14.07 8.61
CA SER A 51 -25.37 -12.76 8.74
C SER A 51 -25.01 -12.20 7.37
N GLN A 52 -25.36 -10.94 7.12
CA GLN A 52 -24.92 -10.24 5.92
C GLN A 52 -23.50 -9.72 6.15
N LYS A 53 -22.59 -10.13 5.28
CA LYS A 53 -21.17 -9.82 5.37
C LYS A 53 -20.70 -9.12 4.10
N LYS A 54 -19.97 -8.02 4.23
CA LYS A 54 -19.41 -7.29 3.09
C LYS A 54 -18.00 -7.82 2.80
N PHE A 55 -17.74 -8.24 1.58
CA PHE A 55 -16.44 -8.73 1.12
C PHE A 55 -15.81 -7.73 0.16
N SER A 56 -14.51 -7.50 0.32
CA SER A 56 -13.71 -6.73 -0.65
C SER A 56 -13.23 -7.66 -1.76
N ILE A 57 -13.34 -7.24 -3.02
CA ILE A 57 -12.90 -8.02 -4.19
C ILE A 57 -11.63 -7.41 -4.78
N LYS A 58 -10.58 -8.23 -4.90
CA LYS A 58 -9.36 -7.90 -5.65
C LYS A 58 -9.22 -8.87 -6.82
N SER A 59 -9.37 -8.35 -8.04
CA SER A 59 -9.27 -9.14 -9.28
C SER A 59 -7.92 -8.96 -9.94
N PHE A 60 -7.30 -10.08 -10.34
CA PHE A 60 -6.06 -10.18 -11.10
C PHE A 60 -6.33 -10.45 -12.59
N ILE A 61 -7.60 -10.52 -12.99
CA ILE A 61 -7.99 -10.65 -14.39
C ILE A 61 -7.79 -9.29 -15.10
N GLY A 62 -6.97 -9.27 -16.15
CA GLY A 62 -6.72 -8.11 -17.01
C GLY A 62 -5.54 -7.24 -16.57
N SER A 63 -5.53 -6.73 -15.33
CA SER A 63 -4.42 -5.90 -14.81
C SER A 63 -4.14 -6.19 -13.35
N THR A 64 -2.87 -6.07 -12.94
CA THR A 64 -2.46 -6.26 -11.54
C THR A 64 -3.22 -5.31 -10.62
N PRO A 65 -3.98 -5.81 -9.62
CA PRO A 65 -4.80 -4.95 -8.79
C PRO A 65 -3.92 -4.10 -7.86
N THR A 66 -4.39 -2.90 -7.60
CA THR A 66 -3.75 -1.99 -6.64
C THR A 66 -4.32 -2.24 -5.24
N LEU A 67 -3.45 -2.61 -4.30
CA LEU A 67 -3.80 -2.75 -2.88
C LEU A 67 -3.96 -1.38 -2.23
N PHE A 68 -3.08 -0.45 -2.57
CA PHE A 68 -3.11 0.93 -2.10
C PHE A 68 -2.85 1.89 -3.25
N ASN A 69 -3.84 2.73 -3.58
CA ASN A 69 -3.78 3.63 -4.72
C ASN A 69 -3.06 4.93 -4.36
N ALA A 70 -2.13 5.35 -5.22
CA ALA A 70 -1.52 6.66 -5.12
C ALA A 70 -2.51 7.78 -5.48
N ASN A 71 -2.34 8.92 -4.81
CA ASN A 71 -2.98 10.19 -5.16
C ASN A 71 -2.07 11.35 -4.69
N LYS A 72 -2.53 12.60 -4.75
CA LYS A 72 -1.75 13.73 -4.23
C LYS A 72 -1.52 13.63 -2.71
N THR A 73 -2.50 13.13 -1.96
CA THR A 73 -2.40 12.97 -0.50
C THR A 73 -1.37 11.91 -0.07
N THR A 74 -0.88 11.05 -0.98
CA THR A 74 0.19 10.07 -0.69
C THR A 74 1.61 10.62 -0.87
N ASN A 75 1.76 11.92 -1.11
CA ASN A 75 3.07 12.56 -1.20
C ASN A 75 3.79 12.56 0.15
N ILE A 76 5.07 12.18 0.12
CA ILE A 76 5.99 12.22 1.24
C ILE A 76 7.05 13.26 0.92
N ILE A 77 7.25 14.21 1.84
CA ILE A 77 8.23 15.28 1.71
C ILE A 77 9.53 14.86 2.40
N TYR A 78 10.63 14.99 1.67
CA TYR A 78 11.98 14.78 2.16
C TYR A 78 12.76 16.08 2.08
N GLU A 79 13.61 16.30 3.07
CA GLU A 79 14.59 17.36 3.08
C GLU A 79 15.89 16.88 2.42
N VAL A 80 16.45 17.74 1.57
CA VAL A 80 17.72 17.51 0.88
C VAL A 80 18.76 18.45 1.47
N SER A 81 19.74 17.90 2.20
CA SER A 81 20.69 18.67 3.00
C SER A 81 22.13 18.22 2.75
N SER A 82 23.07 19.16 2.92
CA SER A 82 24.51 18.86 2.91
C SER A 82 24.99 18.53 4.32
N ASN A 83 26.00 17.66 4.44
CA ASN A 83 26.70 17.44 5.71
C ASN A 83 27.61 18.61 6.12
N THR A 84 27.93 19.52 5.20
CA THR A 84 28.92 20.58 5.42
C THR A 84 28.30 21.96 5.61
N THR A 85 27.04 22.15 5.21
CA THR A 85 26.38 23.47 5.23
C THR A 85 24.89 23.32 5.46
N ASP A 86 24.28 24.27 6.17
CA ASP A 86 22.83 24.37 6.34
C ASP A 86 22.11 25.09 5.18
N LEU A 87 22.85 25.57 4.19
CA LEU A 87 22.32 26.28 3.03
C LEU A 87 21.55 25.32 2.10
N PRO A 88 20.52 25.83 1.39
CA PRO A 88 19.82 25.05 0.39
C PRO A 88 20.76 24.71 -0.78
N MET A 89 20.36 23.70 -1.55
CA MET A 89 21.04 23.31 -2.79
C MET A 89 21.13 24.50 -3.74
N PRO A 90 22.29 24.73 -4.40
CA PRO A 90 22.45 25.80 -5.36
C PRO A 90 21.37 25.78 -6.47
N PRO A 91 20.75 26.93 -6.83
CA PRO A 91 19.64 26.95 -7.79
C PRO A 91 19.98 26.34 -9.16
N ASN A 92 21.21 26.54 -9.65
CA ASN A 92 21.68 25.94 -10.90
C ASN A 92 21.66 24.39 -10.83
N LEU A 93 22.07 23.82 -9.70
CA LEU A 93 22.05 22.37 -9.49
C LEU A 93 20.62 21.84 -9.38
N VAL A 94 19.72 22.57 -8.70
CA VAL A 94 18.29 22.25 -8.65
C VAL A 94 17.70 22.20 -10.06
N THR A 95 17.96 23.22 -10.90
CA THR A 95 17.49 23.26 -12.29
C THR A 95 18.05 22.08 -13.10
N GLN A 96 19.34 21.77 -12.95
CA GLN A 96 19.98 20.65 -13.66
C GLN A 96 19.35 19.31 -13.28
N ILE A 97 19.11 19.06 -12.00
CA ILE A 97 18.48 17.81 -11.53
C ILE A 97 17.03 17.72 -12.00
N ASN A 98 16.26 18.80 -11.88
CA ASN A 98 14.87 18.83 -12.35
C ASN A 98 14.75 18.65 -13.87
N ALA A 99 15.75 19.05 -14.66
CA ALA A 99 15.78 18.84 -16.11
C ALA A 99 15.98 17.38 -16.54
N ILE A 100 16.37 16.46 -15.64
CA ILE A 100 16.50 15.03 -15.94
C ILE A 100 15.14 14.48 -16.38
N ASN A 101 15.06 13.94 -17.61
CA ASN A 101 13.83 13.45 -18.22
C ASN A 101 13.97 12.07 -18.90
N SER A 102 14.71 11.14 -18.27
CA SER A 102 14.79 9.75 -18.70
C SER A 102 13.50 8.96 -18.38
N ASN A 103 13.41 7.72 -18.87
CA ASN A 103 12.34 6.78 -18.51
C ASN A 103 12.26 6.48 -17.01
N HIS A 104 13.36 6.67 -16.28
CA HIS A 104 13.47 6.47 -14.84
C HIS A 104 13.80 7.76 -14.09
N LYS A 105 13.39 8.92 -14.63
CA LYS A 105 13.81 10.24 -14.17
C LYS A 105 13.76 10.45 -12.67
N TYR A 106 12.75 9.95 -11.96
CA TYR A 106 12.67 10.10 -10.50
C TYR A 106 13.78 9.36 -9.76
N ILE A 107 14.12 8.15 -10.20
CA ILE A 107 15.26 7.38 -9.66
C ILE A 107 16.56 8.12 -10.00
N ASP A 108 16.71 8.57 -11.24
CA ASP A 108 17.92 9.24 -11.69
C ASP A 108 18.15 10.58 -10.96
N ARG A 109 17.07 11.31 -10.65
CA ARG A 109 17.11 12.52 -9.80
C ARG A 109 17.60 12.18 -8.38
N ILE A 110 17.02 11.17 -7.74
CA ILE A 110 17.45 10.73 -6.40
C ILE A 110 18.92 10.29 -6.39
N ASN A 111 19.35 9.54 -7.40
CA ASN A 111 20.74 9.10 -7.52
C ASN A 111 21.70 10.27 -7.77
N THR A 112 21.28 11.27 -8.56
CA THR A 112 22.09 12.47 -8.81
C THR A 112 22.24 13.28 -7.52
N ILE A 113 21.16 13.50 -6.76
CA ILE A 113 21.22 14.17 -5.45
C ILE A 113 22.28 13.51 -4.53
N LYS A 114 22.26 12.18 -4.43
CA LYS A 114 23.24 11.43 -3.62
C LYS A 114 24.66 11.52 -4.17
N LYS A 115 24.83 11.47 -5.50
CA LYS A 115 26.14 11.58 -6.16
C LYS A 115 26.80 12.94 -5.90
N GLU A 116 26.00 14.00 -5.84
CA GLU A 116 26.43 15.36 -5.49
C GLU A 116 26.70 15.54 -3.98
N GLY A 117 26.62 14.46 -3.19
CA GLY A 117 26.97 14.45 -1.77
C GLY A 117 25.88 14.94 -0.82
N PHE A 118 24.64 15.13 -1.31
CA PHE A 118 23.51 15.50 -0.47
C PHE A 118 22.83 14.27 0.14
N ASN A 119 22.34 14.44 1.36
CA ASN A 119 21.48 13.47 2.01
C ASN A 119 20.02 13.75 1.71
N ILE A 120 19.18 12.71 1.83
CA ILE A 120 17.74 12.82 1.70
C ILE A 120 17.13 12.23 2.97
N THR A 121 16.47 13.05 3.76
CA THR A 121 15.90 12.66 5.06
C THR A 121 14.41 12.90 5.08
N PHE A 122 13.65 11.96 5.64
CA PHE A 122 12.20 12.10 5.81
C PHE A 122 11.88 13.36 6.63
N LYS A 123 10.94 14.18 6.14
CA LYS A 123 10.47 15.38 6.85
C LYS A 123 9.06 15.22 7.38
N LYS A 124 8.10 14.93 6.49
CA LYS A 124 6.67 14.77 6.82
C LYS A 124 5.91 14.15 5.65
N PHE A 125 4.70 13.68 5.91
CA PHE A 125 3.71 13.48 4.85
C PHE A 125 3.10 14.84 4.46
N GLU A 126 2.74 15.01 3.19
CA GLU A 126 2.13 16.24 2.71
C GLU A 126 0.71 16.43 3.27
N ASP A 127 -0.07 15.35 3.29
CA ASP A 127 -1.45 15.36 3.77
C ASP A 127 -1.53 14.91 5.24
N GLN A 128 -2.17 15.75 6.06
CA GLN A 128 -2.34 15.49 7.49
C GLN A 128 -3.27 14.30 7.76
N THR A 129 -4.31 14.10 6.95
CA THR A 129 -5.23 12.97 7.13
C THR A 129 -4.50 11.66 6.92
N PHE A 130 -3.69 11.57 5.86
CA PHE A 130 -2.94 10.35 5.61
C PHE A 130 -1.88 10.09 6.69
N LEU A 131 -1.20 11.13 7.18
CA LEU A 131 -0.29 11.01 8.32
C LEU A 131 -1.00 10.39 9.52
N LEU A 132 -2.12 10.97 9.93
CA LEU A 132 -2.89 10.51 11.10
C LEU A 132 -3.46 9.10 10.89
N ASN A 133 -3.85 8.74 9.66
CA ASN A 133 -4.28 7.37 9.34
C ASN A 133 -3.15 6.35 9.55
N LEU A 134 -1.91 6.70 9.17
CA LEU A 134 -0.75 5.84 9.42
C LEU A 134 -0.43 5.75 10.91
N GLU A 135 -0.45 6.86 11.63
CA GLU A 135 -0.21 6.90 13.07
C GLU A 135 -1.27 6.13 13.87
N LEU A 136 -2.52 6.10 13.40
CA LEU A 136 -3.59 5.30 13.99
C LEU A 136 -3.28 3.79 13.92
N ILE A 137 -2.63 3.34 12.83
CA ILE A 137 -2.19 1.93 12.71
C ILE A 137 -1.02 1.67 13.66
N ASP A 138 0.00 2.52 13.61
CA ASP A 138 1.15 2.51 14.51
C ASP A 138 1.87 3.85 14.44
N SER A 139 2.24 4.41 15.61
CA SER A 139 2.82 5.74 15.72
C SER A 139 4.17 5.92 15.00
N LYS A 140 4.86 4.83 14.65
CA LYS A 140 6.12 4.83 13.90
C LYS A 140 5.99 4.32 12.47
N LEU A 141 4.78 4.02 12.02
CA LEU A 141 4.51 3.62 10.65
C LEU A 141 4.89 4.70 9.61
N PRO A 142 4.65 6.02 9.84
CA PRO A 142 5.05 7.06 8.89
C PRO A 142 6.53 6.99 8.52
N GLU A 143 7.42 6.88 9.51
CA GLU A 143 8.87 6.81 9.30
C GLU A 143 9.29 5.53 8.57
N ILE A 144 8.65 4.40 8.89
CA ILE A 144 8.90 3.10 8.22
C ILE A 144 8.52 3.17 6.74
N ILE A 145 7.35 3.72 6.43
CA ILE A 145 6.87 3.86 5.04
C ILE A 145 7.76 4.83 4.27
N ALA A 146 8.11 5.97 4.86
CA ALA A 146 9.02 6.93 4.23
C ALA A 146 10.39 6.30 3.91
N PHE A 147 10.95 5.53 4.84
CA PHE A 147 12.20 4.81 4.60
C PHE A 147 12.06 3.81 3.45
N ALA A 148 11.03 2.98 3.45
CA ALA A 148 10.79 1.99 2.40
C ALA A 148 10.62 2.64 1.01
N VAL A 149 9.89 3.77 0.95
CA VAL A 149 9.71 4.53 -0.28
C VAL A 149 11.04 5.10 -0.77
N LEU A 150 11.84 5.73 0.08
CA LEU A 150 13.14 6.27 -0.32
C LEU A 150 14.10 5.17 -0.81
N GLU A 151 14.10 4.02 -0.15
CA GLU A 151 14.90 2.85 -0.53
C GLU A 151 14.52 2.30 -1.90
N LYS A 152 13.24 2.35 -2.27
CA LYS A 152 12.81 2.01 -3.62
C LYS A 152 13.35 2.98 -4.67
N TYR A 153 13.35 4.29 -4.40
CA TYR A 153 13.89 5.26 -5.36
C TYR A 153 15.42 5.21 -5.44
N THR A 154 16.10 4.80 -4.37
CA THR A 154 17.56 4.68 -4.34
C THR A 154 18.04 3.33 -4.90
N ASN A 155 17.53 2.24 -4.34
CA ASN A 155 18.06 0.88 -4.50
C ASN A 155 17.12 -0.03 -5.30
N ARG A 156 15.98 0.49 -5.79
CA ARG A 156 14.98 -0.24 -6.57
C ARG A 156 14.34 -1.43 -5.83
N ILE A 157 14.42 -1.44 -4.50
CA ILE A 157 13.78 -2.44 -3.64
C ILE A 157 12.27 -2.21 -3.68
N SER A 158 11.51 -3.19 -4.15
CA SER A 158 10.09 -3.01 -4.44
C SER A 158 9.19 -4.12 -3.92
N LYS A 159 9.58 -5.39 -4.00
CA LYS A 159 8.78 -6.49 -3.44
C LYS A 159 8.70 -6.33 -1.93
N ILE A 160 7.51 -6.53 -1.35
CA ILE A 160 7.30 -6.30 0.08
C ILE A 160 8.19 -7.20 0.94
N GLN A 161 8.44 -8.44 0.51
CA GLN A 161 9.41 -9.30 1.17
C GLN A 161 10.82 -8.65 1.24
N ASP A 162 11.37 -8.22 0.11
CA ASP A 162 12.68 -7.57 0.04
C ASP A 162 12.70 -6.24 0.83
N VAL A 163 11.59 -5.49 0.84
CA VAL A 163 11.43 -4.26 1.64
C VAL A 163 11.54 -4.57 3.14
N ILE A 164 10.87 -5.62 3.61
CA ILE A 164 10.90 -6.04 5.02
C ILE A 164 12.30 -6.50 5.41
N GLU A 165 12.96 -7.29 4.56
CA GLU A 165 14.34 -7.76 4.78
C GLU A 165 15.30 -6.57 4.88
N ASN A 166 15.19 -5.59 3.97
CA ASN A 166 16.00 -4.38 3.99
C ASN A 166 15.74 -3.50 5.21
N LEU A 167 14.47 -3.30 5.59
CA LEU A 167 14.10 -2.57 6.81
C LEU A 167 14.67 -3.23 8.07
N THR A 168 14.61 -4.57 8.13
CA THR A 168 15.12 -5.33 9.27
C THR A 168 16.64 -5.26 9.34
N ALA A 169 17.33 -5.37 8.20
CA ALA A 169 18.78 -5.28 8.14
C ALA A 169 19.30 -3.87 8.49
N LYS A 170 18.66 -2.82 7.96
CA LYS A 170 19.08 -1.42 8.21
C LYS A 170 18.59 -0.89 9.55
N ASN A 171 17.52 -1.46 10.11
CA ASN A 171 16.90 -1.08 11.38
C ASN A 171 16.81 0.44 11.59
N PRO A 172 16.16 1.20 10.67
CA PRO A 172 16.19 2.67 10.68
C PRO A 172 15.59 3.32 11.94
N LEU A 173 14.87 2.56 12.75
CA LEU A 173 14.29 3.03 14.01
C LEU A 173 15.01 2.49 15.25
N GLY A 174 16.09 1.72 15.07
CA GLY A 174 16.91 1.22 16.18
C GLY A 174 16.15 0.28 17.12
N TYR A 175 15.20 -0.52 16.62
CA TYR A 175 14.49 -1.49 17.45
C TYR A 175 15.46 -2.53 18.03
N ASN A 176 15.18 -2.99 19.26
CA ASN A 176 15.91 -4.10 19.86
C ASN A 176 15.46 -5.43 19.25
N LEU A 177 16.31 -6.02 18.40
CA LEU A 177 16.02 -7.28 17.70
C LEU A 177 16.58 -8.52 18.40
N SER A 178 17.19 -8.38 19.59
CA SER A 178 17.90 -9.47 20.29
C SER A 178 17.04 -10.72 20.56
N LEU A 179 15.73 -10.56 20.72
CA LEU A 179 14.78 -11.64 20.96
C LEU A 179 13.99 -12.06 19.71
N GLY A 180 14.40 -11.63 18.51
CA GLY A 180 13.77 -12.04 17.25
C GLY A 180 12.38 -11.44 16.98
N HIS A 181 12.08 -10.27 17.56
CA HIS A 181 10.81 -9.58 17.29
C HIS A 181 10.79 -8.98 15.87
N ASN A 182 9.79 -9.36 15.07
CA ASN A 182 9.66 -8.93 13.67
C ASN A 182 8.93 -7.60 13.51
N PHE A 183 9.47 -6.54 14.12
CA PHE A 183 8.87 -5.20 14.20
C PHE A 183 8.47 -4.60 12.84
N TYR A 184 9.33 -4.72 11.82
CA TYR A 184 9.09 -4.13 10.50
C TYR A 184 8.08 -4.93 9.69
N GLU A 185 8.19 -6.26 9.71
CA GLU A 185 7.24 -7.16 9.05
C GLU A 185 5.82 -6.90 9.57
N TYR A 186 5.64 -6.92 10.89
CA TYR A 186 4.33 -6.76 11.51
C TYR A 186 3.64 -5.47 11.08
N ARG A 187 4.37 -4.34 11.09
CA ARG A 187 3.84 -3.01 10.75
C ARG A 187 3.55 -2.85 9.26
N ILE A 188 4.45 -3.29 8.38
CA ILE A 188 4.23 -3.26 6.93
C ILE A 188 3.03 -4.13 6.56
N ILE A 189 2.92 -5.34 7.12
CA ILE A 189 1.80 -6.23 6.82
C ILE A 189 0.49 -5.66 7.36
N ASN A 190 0.46 -5.09 8.56
CA ASN A 190 -0.76 -4.44 9.07
C ASN A 190 -1.17 -3.23 8.21
N PHE A 191 -0.23 -2.41 7.74
CA PHE A 191 -0.53 -1.37 6.75
C PHE A 191 -1.24 -1.94 5.51
N LEU A 192 -0.70 -3.02 4.93
CA LEU A 192 -1.30 -3.67 3.76
C LEU A 192 -2.69 -4.23 4.05
N VAL A 193 -2.90 -4.81 5.23
CA VAL A 193 -4.21 -5.29 5.67
C VAL A 193 -5.22 -4.14 5.73
N GLU A 194 -4.90 -3.05 6.42
CA GLU A 194 -5.80 -1.91 6.57
C GLU A 194 -6.17 -1.29 5.22
N THR A 195 -5.19 -1.12 4.32
CA THR A 195 -5.47 -0.65 2.93
C THR A 195 -6.33 -1.62 2.12
N SER A 196 -6.22 -2.92 2.39
CA SER A 196 -7.01 -3.95 1.69
C SER A 196 -8.46 -4.01 2.19
N LEU A 197 -8.68 -3.62 3.44
CA LEU A 197 -9.97 -3.66 4.14
C LEU A 197 -10.74 -2.32 4.11
N GLY A 198 -10.18 -1.28 3.50
CA GLY A 198 -10.91 -0.05 3.20
C GLY A 198 -10.15 1.24 3.43
N MET A 199 -8.99 1.21 4.10
CA MET A 199 -8.23 2.44 4.35
C MET A 199 -7.79 3.08 3.03
N THR A 200 -8.05 4.38 2.90
CA THR A 200 -7.50 5.23 1.84
C THR A 200 -6.71 6.37 2.47
N SER A 201 -5.91 7.09 1.68
CA SER A 201 -5.16 8.24 2.18
C SER A 201 -6.00 9.53 2.26
N ALA A 202 -7.14 9.60 1.56
CA ALA A 202 -7.90 10.83 1.40
C ALA A 202 -9.05 11.00 2.40
N SER A 203 -9.42 9.94 3.12
CA SER A 203 -10.51 9.93 4.09
C SER A 203 -10.00 9.52 5.46
N VAL A 204 -10.53 10.14 6.52
CA VAL A 204 -10.22 9.75 7.91
C VAL A 204 -10.49 8.27 8.10
N TRP A 205 -9.48 7.54 8.54
CA TRP A 205 -9.60 6.14 8.93
C TRP A 205 -9.99 6.07 10.41
N ASN A 206 -11.02 5.31 10.71
CA ASN A 206 -11.52 5.11 12.08
C ASN A 206 -11.27 3.68 12.60
N GLY A 207 -10.56 2.85 11.82
CA GLY A 207 -10.32 1.44 12.13
C GLY A 207 -11.54 0.53 11.89
N ILE A 208 -12.65 1.06 11.38
CA ILE A 208 -13.85 0.25 11.09
C ILE A 208 -13.74 -0.27 9.67
N HIS A 209 -13.60 -1.59 9.55
CA HIS A 209 -13.45 -2.26 8.26
C HIS A 209 -14.77 -2.25 7.49
N ASP A 210 -14.70 -1.74 6.26
CA ASP A 210 -15.79 -1.82 5.30
C ASP A 210 -16.11 -3.27 4.92
N ALA A 211 -15.10 -4.13 4.91
CA ALA A 211 -15.20 -5.54 4.56
C ALA A 211 -15.30 -6.43 5.81
N THR A 212 -16.51 -6.57 6.35
CA THR A 212 -16.78 -7.37 7.56
C THR A 212 -16.78 -8.88 7.36
N GLY A 213 -16.78 -9.34 6.10
CA GLY A 213 -16.75 -10.75 5.70
C GLY A 213 -15.38 -11.31 5.35
N GLY A 214 -14.45 -10.43 4.96
CA GLY A 214 -13.12 -10.82 4.46
C GLY A 214 -12.86 -10.34 3.03
N ILE A 215 -11.90 -10.98 2.35
CA ILE A 215 -11.43 -10.59 1.01
C ILE A 215 -11.54 -11.76 0.05
N ILE A 216 -12.06 -11.48 -1.15
CA ILE A 216 -12.10 -12.39 -2.28
C ILE A 216 -11.06 -11.97 -3.29
N ILE A 217 -10.14 -12.89 -3.60
CA ILE A 217 -9.09 -12.73 -4.60
C ILE A 217 -9.45 -13.60 -5.80
N VAL A 218 -9.58 -12.97 -6.96
CA VAL A 218 -9.82 -13.67 -8.24
C VAL A 218 -8.51 -13.63 -9.02
N LYS A 219 -7.85 -14.78 -9.19
CA LYS A 219 -6.61 -14.89 -9.95
C LYS A 219 -6.86 -14.79 -11.46
N ASP A 220 -5.79 -14.60 -12.23
CA ASP A 220 -5.81 -14.52 -13.69
C ASP A 220 -6.29 -15.82 -14.36
N ASN A 221 -5.98 -16.98 -13.76
CA ASN A 221 -6.48 -18.29 -14.16
C ASN A 221 -7.94 -18.57 -13.74
N SER A 222 -8.69 -17.54 -13.29
CA SER A 222 -10.06 -17.65 -12.77
C SER A 222 -10.23 -18.46 -11.48
N GLU A 223 -9.13 -18.82 -10.81
CA GLU A 223 -9.16 -19.39 -9.46
C GLU A 223 -9.61 -18.31 -8.47
N VAL A 224 -10.54 -18.66 -7.58
CA VAL A 224 -11.06 -17.75 -6.56
C VAL A 224 -10.58 -18.21 -5.19
N LEU A 225 -9.88 -17.32 -4.48
CA LEU A 225 -9.52 -17.48 -3.08
C LEU A 225 -10.42 -16.58 -2.24
N CYS A 226 -11.16 -17.16 -1.30
CA CYS A 226 -11.97 -16.41 -0.35
C CYS A 226 -11.32 -16.51 1.04
N TYR A 227 -10.70 -15.43 1.48
CA TYR A 227 -10.19 -15.33 2.85
C TYR A 227 -11.27 -14.73 3.73
N HIS A 228 -11.98 -15.57 4.48
CA HIS A 228 -12.77 -15.10 5.61
C HIS A 228 -11.81 -14.60 6.71
N LEU A 229 -12.29 -13.75 7.62
CA LEU A 229 -11.49 -13.26 8.77
C LEU A 229 -10.89 -14.40 9.63
N ILE A 230 -11.35 -15.64 9.46
CA ILE A 230 -10.84 -16.85 10.14
C ILE A 230 -9.48 -17.30 9.55
N GLU A 231 -9.18 -16.98 8.28
CA GLU A 231 -7.92 -17.31 7.61
C GLU A 231 -6.95 -16.12 7.53
N PHE A 232 -7.01 -15.23 8.53
CA PHE A 232 -6.28 -13.97 8.53
C PHE A 232 -4.75 -14.13 8.36
N ASN A 233 -4.16 -15.20 8.91
CA ASN A 233 -2.74 -15.49 8.73
C ASN A 233 -2.38 -15.87 7.29
N LYS A 234 -3.26 -16.61 6.59
CA LYS A 234 -3.05 -16.91 5.17
C LYS A 234 -3.15 -15.65 4.31
N PHE A 235 -4.10 -14.77 4.65
CA PHE A 235 -4.23 -13.47 4.00
C PHE A 235 -2.98 -12.60 4.19
N LYS A 236 -2.44 -12.52 5.41
CA LYS A 236 -1.17 -11.81 5.69
C LYS A 236 0.01 -12.40 4.91
N ALA A 237 0.13 -13.73 4.87
CA ALA A 237 1.18 -14.41 4.11
C ALA A 237 1.04 -14.14 2.59
N TYR A 238 -0.18 -14.11 2.08
CA TYR A 238 -0.47 -13.72 0.70
C TYR A 238 0.01 -12.30 0.41
N LEU A 239 -0.38 -11.32 1.23
CA LEU A 239 0.04 -9.92 1.06
C LEU A 239 1.56 -9.77 1.05
N LYS A 240 2.26 -10.45 1.97
CA LYS A 240 3.73 -10.45 2.04
C LYS A 240 4.37 -10.93 0.74
N LYS A 241 3.83 -12.00 0.15
CA LYS A 241 4.39 -12.66 -1.03
C LYS A 241 4.04 -11.97 -2.34
N SER A 242 2.83 -11.41 -2.46
CA SER A 242 2.33 -10.90 -3.72
C SER A 242 2.59 -9.39 -3.89
N ALA A 243 2.58 -8.62 -2.80
CA ALA A 243 2.62 -7.17 -2.90
C ALA A 243 3.99 -6.60 -3.27
N LYS A 244 3.97 -5.46 -3.97
CA LYS A 244 5.14 -4.65 -4.29
C LYS A 244 4.82 -3.15 -4.29
N LEU A 245 5.78 -2.35 -3.86
CA LEU A 245 5.77 -0.90 -4.02
C LEU A 245 5.99 -0.54 -5.50
N ASP A 246 5.22 0.40 -6.01
CA ASP A 246 5.28 0.85 -7.41
C ASP A 246 5.20 2.38 -7.53
N ASN A 247 5.83 2.93 -8.57
CA ASN A 247 5.92 4.37 -8.80
C ASN A 247 4.68 4.83 -9.59
N PRO A 248 3.82 5.69 -9.02
CA PRO A 248 2.69 6.22 -9.79
C PRO A 248 3.17 7.24 -10.82
N SER A 249 2.35 7.55 -11.83
CA SER A 249 2.68 8.60 -12.81
C SER A 249 2.76 9.97 -12.12
N GLY A 250 3.94 10.60 -12.16
CA GLY A 250 4.20 11.83 -11.40
C GLY A 250 3.45 13.07 -11.87
N GLY A 251 3.12 13.21 -13.17
CA GLY A 251 2.38 14.37 -13.67
C GLY A 251 1.00 14.54 -13.01
N ARG A 252 0.35 13.43 -12.63
CA ARG A 252 -0.95 13.47 -11.94
C ARG A 252 -0.84 13.83 -10.45
N MET A 253 0.29 13.50 -9.84
CA MET A 253 0.48 13.51 -8.38
C MET A 253 1.34 14.67 -7.87
N GLY A 254 2.06 15.36 -8.76
CA GLY A 254 2.85 16.56 -8.41
C GLY A 254 4.08 16.26 -7.54
N TYR A 255 4.79 15.17 -7.84
CA TYR A 255 5.99 14.74 -7.11
C TYR A 255 7.20 14.57 -8.04
N GLY A 256 8.38 14.47 -7.43
CA GLY A 256 9.62 14.07 -8.11
C GLY A 256 10.47 15.23 -8.59
N GLU A 257 10.12 16.45 -8.24
CA GLU A 257 10.90 17.67 -8.49
C GLU A 257 11.38 18.25 -7.17
N LEU A 258 12.60 18.79 -7.19
CA LEU A 258 13.16 19.59 -6.12
C LEU A 258 12.46 20.96 -6.10
N PHE A 259 12.16 21.45 -4.90
CA PHE A 259 11.60 22.77 -4.66
C PHE A 259 12.22 23.36 -3.40
N GLU A 260 12.14 24.68 -3.24
CA GLU A 260 12.58 25.36 -2.03
C GLU A 260 11.37 25.79 -1.21
N GLU A 261 11.43 25.57 0.10
CA GLU A 261 10.45 26.06 1.06
C GLU A 261 11.19 26.46 2.34
N ASN A 262 10.96 27.67 2.85
CA ASN A 262 11.57 28.19 4.07
C ASN A 262 13.11 28.08 4.11
N GLY A 263 13.78 28.35 2.98
CA GLY A 263 15.25 28.29 2.87
C GLY A 263 15.83 26.87 2.90
N LYS A 264 15.01 25.83 2.71
CA LYS A 264 15.43 24.43 2.62
C LYS A 264 15.05 23.84 1.27
N THR A 265 15.94 23.02 0.71
CA THR A 265 15.64 22.24 -0.49
C THR A 265 14.89 20.97 -0.10
N LEU A 266 13.74 20.76 -0.74
CA LEU A 266 12.84 19.64 -0.48
C LEU A 266 12.55 18.87 -1.77
N ILE A 267 12.16 17.61 -1.63
CA ILE A 267 11.63 16.79 -2.74
C ILE A 267 10.42 15.98 -2.26
N LYS A 268 9.38 15.93 -3.10
CA LYS A 268 8.24 15.04 -2.89
C LYS A 268 8.48 13.72 -3.59
N LEU A 269 8.27 12.60 -2.89
CA LEU A 269 8.15 11.27 -3.48
C LEU A 269 6.76 10.71 -3.22
N ASN A 270 6.33 9.74 -4.03
CA ASN A 270 5.01 9.13 -3.93
C ASN A 270 5.11 7.62 -4.14
N PHE A 271 4.09 6.88 -3.75
CA PHE A 271 4.05 5.43 -3.92
C PHE A 271 2.63 4.91 -4.05
N GLN A 272 2.51 3.75 -4.67
CA GLN A 272 1.35 2.89 -4.62
C GLN A 272 1.79 1.47 -4.27
N VAL A 273 0.85 0.62 -3.86
CA VAL A 273 1.10 -0.81 -3.66
C VAL A 273 0.29 -1.59 -4.68
N LYS A 274 0.97 -2.41 -5.49
CA LYS A 274 0.35 -3.38 -6.39
C LYS A 274 0.46 -4.78 -5.79
N ALA A 275 -0.51 -5.63 -6.09
CA ALA A 275 -0.56 -7.01 -5.61
C ALA A 275 0.19 -8.00 -6.50
#